data_AF-A0A396SUN8-F1
#
_entry.id   AF-A0A396SUN8-F1
#
_cell.length_a   1.000
_cell.length_b   1.000
_cell.length_c   1.000
_cell.angle_alpha   90.00
_cell.angle_beta   90.00
_cell.angle_gamma   90.00
#
_symmetry.space_group_name_H-M   'P 1'
#
loop_
_entity.id
_entity.type
_entity.pdbx_description
1 polymer ?
#
loop_
_entity_poly.entity_id
_entity_poly.type
_entity_poly.pdbx_seq_one_letter_code
_entity_poly.pdbx_strand_id
1 'polypeptide(L)'
;MKSIKDFCTFCDESTNQVYYRSKNFTVWATSGPIVEGYSLIVPNDHYNCIGAIPKELQAEYLSLKNLVRKKMIQIYGNCIFFEHGRAGYCHVQPGEELCYHAHVHAIPINIDLKKPMVEYGLASIKLDKPEDMFKKYYELGQYLYFENANSQEYLFQISRPIPRQYLRTLLANAVGKPELADYNKYPNWEQVKMTRNKLEQSFSSEKLEY
;
A
#
# COMPACT_ATOMS: atom_id res chain seq x y z
N MET A 1 -5.51 -15.38 -26.16
CA MET A 1 -5.51 -15.32 -24.68
C MET A 1 -5.12 -13.90 -24.31
N LYS A 2 -5.98 -13.17 -23.60
CA LYS A 2 -5.62 -11.84 -23.07
C LYS A 2 -4.59 -12.01 -21.95
N SER A 3 -3.61 -11.12 -21.87
CA SER A 3 -2.59 -11.18 -20.83
C SER A 3 -3.16 -10.69 -19.49
N ILE A 4 -2.60 -11.09 -18.34
CA ILE A 4 -3.03 -10.59 -17.01
C ILE A 4 -2.96 -9.05 -16.93
N LYS A 5 -2.04 -8.42 -17.69
CA LYS A 5 -1.96 -6.96 -17.81
C LYS A 5 -3.26 -6.34 -18.34
N ASP A 6 -3.99 -7.04 -19.20
CA ASP A 6 -5.21 -6.56 -19.87
C ASP A 6 -6.40 -6.39 -18.89
N PHE A 7 -6.27 -6.88 -17.64
CA PHE A 7 -7.29 -6.79 -16.59
C PHE A 7 -6.78 -6.11 -15.30
N CYS A 8 -5.55 -5.59 -15.31
CA CYS A 8 -4.94 -4.99 -14.14
C CYS A 8 -5.18 -3.48 -14.10
N THR A 9 -6.01 -3.00 -13.17
CA THR A 9 -6.29 -1.57 -12.97
C THR A 9 -5.05 -0.72 -12.68
N PHE A 10 -3.99 -1.32 -12.13
CA PHE A 10 -2.73 -0.61 -11.87
C PHE A 10 -1.80 -0.56 -13.08
N CYS A 11 -1.91 -1.52 -14.01
CA CYS A 11 -1.20 -1.47 -15.28
C CYS A 11 -1.86 -0.49 -16.27
N ASP A 12 -3.19 -0.37 -16.21
CA ASP A 12 -3.95 0.64 -16.96
C ASP A 12 -4.06 1.93 -16.15
N GLU A 13 -2.92 2.62 -16.03
CA GLU A 13 -2.73 3.75 -15.14
C GLU A 13 -3.81 4.84 -15.26
N SER A 14 -4.49 5.16 -14.15
CA SER A 14 -5.37 6.33 -14.07
C SER A 14 -4.58 7.60 -13.79
N THR A 15 -4.30 8.38 -14.83
CA THR A 15 -3.56 9.65 -14.74
C THR A 15 -4.18 10.66 -13.75
N ASN A 16 -5.49 10.55 -13.49
CA ASN A 16 -6.19 11.49 -12.60
C ASN A 16 -5.89 11.29 -11.11
N GLN A 17 -5.36 10.13 -10.70
CA GLN A 17 -5.06 9.83 -9.29
C GLN A 17 -3.58 10.03 -8.94
N VAL A 18 -2.71 9.98 -9.95
CA VAL A 18 -1.26 10.08 -9.77
C VAL A 18 -0.88 11.52 -9.43
N TYR A 19 -0.08 11.70 -8.38
CA TYR A 19 0.46 13.00 -7.98
C TYR A 19 1.99 13.04 -7.94
N TYR A 20 2.65 11.89 -8.03
CA TYR A 20 4.11 11.82 -8.10
C TYR A 20 4.58 10.63 -8.94
N ARG A 21 5.71 10.82 -9.63
CA ARG A 21 6.35 9.81 -10.47
C ARG A 21 7.83 9.76 -10.17
N SER A 22 8.31 8.53 -10.04
CA SER A 22 9.73 8.18 -10.07
C SER A 22 10.03 7.41 -11.36
N LYS A 23 11.19 6.76 -11.47
CA LYS A 23 11.58 6.03 -12.68
C LYS A 23 10.73 4.78 -12.87
N ASN A 24 10.57 3.98 -11.82
CA ASN A 24 9.89 2.69 -11.87
C ASN A 24 8.62 2.63 -11.02
N PHE A 25 8.26 3.71 -10.33
CA PHE A 25 7.08 3.76 -9.48
C PHE A 25 6.28 5.06 -9.64
N THR A 26 5.01 4.97 -9.27
CA THR A 26 4.03 6.05 -9.21
C THR A 26 3.40 6.11 -7.83
N VAL A 27 2.97 7.31 -7.43
CA VAL A 27 2.23 7.52 -6.17
C VAL A 27 0.87 8.13 -6.44
N TRP A 28 -0.16 7.44 -5.95
CA TRP A 28 -1.56 7.66 -6.29
C TRP A 28 -2.34 8.12 -5.07
N ALA A 29 -3.27 9.04 -5.22
CA ALA A 29 -4.36 9.20 -4.27
C ALA A 29 -5.36 8.05 -4.47
N THR A 30 -5.51 7.17 -3.47
CA THR A 30 -6.34 5.95 -3.63
C THR A 30 -7.81 6.29 -3.76
N SER A 31 -8.57 5.51 -4.53
CA SER A 31 -10.03 5.52 -4.44
C SER A 31 -10.49 4.93 -3.10
N GLY A 32 -11.63 5.41 -2.62
CA GLY A 32 -12.12 5.13 -1.26
C GLY A 32 -11.10 5.40 -0.16
N PRO A 33 -10.59 6.64 -0.03
CA PRO A 33 -9.82 7.00 1.15
C PRO A 33 -10.66 6.80 2.42
N ILE A 34 -10.07 6.12 3.42
CA ILE A 34 -10.59 6.06 4.80
C ILE A 34 -10.29 7.39 5.55
N VAL A 35 -9.18 8.04 5.19
CA VAL A 35 -8.76 9.37 5.69
C VAL A 35 -8.18 10.19 4.53
N GLU A 36 -8.19 11.52 4.65
CA GLU A 36 -7.52 12.40 3.67
C GLU A 36 -6.03 12.06 3.60
N GLY A 37 -5.42 12.12 2.41
CA GLY A 37 -3.99 11.82 2.22
C GLY A 37 -3.69 10.33 2.00
N TYR A 38 -4.68 9.43 2.14
CA TYR A 38 -4.51 8.01 1.85
C TYR A 38 -4.03 7.81 0.40
N SER A 39 -2.81 7.30 0.26
CA SER A 39 -2.14 7.08 -1.01
C SER A 39 -1.67 5.64 -1.22
N LEU A 40 -1.30 5.31 -2.45
CA LEU A 40 -0.65 4.05 -2.83
C LEU A 40 0.71 4.34 -3.48
N ILE A 41 1.74 3.56 -3.13
CA ILE A 41 2.99 3.46 -3.88
C ILE A 41 2.91 2.23 -4.77
N VAL A 42 3.03 2.40 -6.08
CA VAL A 42 2.73 1.38 -7.08
C VAL A 42 3.91 1.28 -8.06
N PRO A 43 4.49 0.09 -8.31
CA PRO A 43 5.44 -0.08 -9.40
C PRO A 43 4.73 0.04 -10.74
N ASN A 44 5.42 0.63 -11.72
CA ASN A 44 4.89 0.82 -13.07
C ASN A 44 4.71 -0.53 -13.79
N ASP A 45 5.61 -1.48 -13.52
CA ASP A 45 5.51 -2.86 -14.00
C ASP A 45 4.72 -3.76 -13.04
N HIS A 46 4.16 -4.82 -13.60
CA HIS A 46 3.35 -5.78 -12.85
C HIS A 46 4.21 -6.73 -12.02
N TYR A 47 4.20 -6.53 -10.69
CA TYR A 47 4.79 -7.44 -9.71
C TYR A 47 3.73 -7.89 -8.72
N ASN A 48 3.82 -9.13 -8.22
CA ASN A 48 2.79 -9.70 -7.35
C ASN A 48 2.71 -9.09 -5.95
N CYS A 49 3.81 -8.52 -5.46
CA CYS A 49 3.93 -7.79 -4.20
C CYS A 49 5.29 -7.07 -4.18
N ILE A 50 5.47 -6.11 -3.26
CA ILE A 50 6.73 -5.38 -3.12
C ILE A 50 7.89 -6.30 -2.77
N GLY A 51 7.66 -7.34 -1.96
CA GLY A 51 8.69 -8.32 -1.65
C GLY A 51 9.27 -9.02 -2.90
N ALA A 52 8.54 -9.03 -4.02
CA ALA A 52 8.91 -9.70 -5.26
C ALA A 52 9.56 -8.78 -6.32
N ILE A 53 9.77 -7.48 -6.04
CA ILE A 53 10.39 -6.59 -7.02
C ILE A 53 11.86 -6.96 -7.27
N PRO A 54 12.37 -6.76 -8.51
CA PRO A 54 13.76 -7.03 -8.83
C PRO A 54 14.73 -6.18 -8.00
N LYS A 55 15.94 -6.69 -7.79
CA LYS A 55 16.95 -6.07 -6.91
C LYS A 55 17.26 -4.63 -7.29
N GLU A 56 17.30 -4.34 -8.58
CA GLU A 56 17.58 -3.05 -9.16
C GLU A 56 16.48 -1.99 -8.91
N LEU A 57 15.28 -2.40 -8.47
CA LEU A 57 14.18 -1.50 -8.07
C LEU A 57 14.14 -1.23 -6.56
N GLN A 58 14.82 -2.04 -5.75
CA GLN A 58 14.67 -2.04 -4.29
C GLN A 58 15.11 -0.72 -3.64
N ALA A 59 16.25 -0.17 -4.08
CA ALA A 59 16.77 1.10 -3.55
C ALA A 59 15.84 2.29 -3.87
N GLU A 60 15.28 2.32 -5.08
CA GLU A 60 14.31 3.32 -5.49
C GLU A 60 13.03 3.23 -4.66
N TYR A 61 12.48 2.02 -4.49
CA TYR A 61 11.29 1.81 -3.66
C TYR A 61 11.50 2.30 -2.22
N LEU A 62 12.62 1.92 -1.59
CA LEU A 62 12.90 2.34 -0.21
C LEU A 62 13.05 3.86 -0.09
N SER A 63 13.75 4.48 -1.04
CA SER A 63 13.91 5.94 -1.09
C SER A 63 12.56 6.64 -1.31
N LEU A 64 11.72 6.12 -2.20
CA LEU A 64 10.39 6.65 -2.46
C LEU A 64 9.47 6.48 -1.25
N LYS A 65 9.44 5.31 -0.60
CA LYS A 65 8.68 5.08 0.64
C LYS A 65 9.05 6.10 1.72
N ASN A 66 10.35 6.36 1.87
CA ASN A 66 10.85 7.31 2.86
C ASN A 66 10.49 8.77 2.52
N LEU A 67 10.57 9.15 1.23
CA LEU A 67 10.09 10.45 0.74
C LEU A 67 8.58 10.63 1.01
N VAL A 68 7.78 9.61 0.69
CA VAL A 68 6.33 9.61 0.96
C VAL A 68 6.05 9.77 2.46
N ARG A 69 6.73 9.00 3.32
CA ARG A 69 6.62 9.15 4.78
C ARG A 69 6.91 10.57 5.24
N LYS A 70 8.04 11.15 4.79
CA LYS A 70 8.45 12.52 5.13
C LYS A 70 7.37 13.53 4.73
N LYS A 71 6.84 13.44 3.51
CA LYS A 71 5.81 14.36 2.99
C LYS A 71 4.48 14.21 3.73
N MET A 72 4.07 12.97 4.02
CA MET A 72 2.87 12.69 4.81
C MET A 72 2.98 13.27 6.22
N ILE A 73 4.12 13.10 6.89
CA ILE A 73 4.36 13.68 8.22
C ILE A 73 4.35 15.21 8.16
N GLN A 74 4.97 15.83 7.15
CA GLN A 74 4.99 17.28 7.00
C GLN A 74 3.59 17.88 6.83
N ILE A 75 2.69 17.20 6.14
CA ILE A 75 1.35 17.72 5.80
C ILE A 75 0.28 17.30 6.81
N TYR A 76 0.39 16.08 7.34
CA TYR A 76 -0.66 15.43 8.13
C TYR A 76 -0.19 14.93 9.51
N GLY A 77 1.10 15.07 9.82
CA GLY A 77 1.68 14.79 11.14
C GLY A 77 2.11 13.34 11.38
N ASN A 78 1.49 12.35 10.74
CA ASN A 78 1.83 10.93 10.93
C ASN A 78 1.76 10.15 9.61
N CYS A 79 2.31 8.94 9.59
CA CYS A 79 2.19 8.02 8.47
C CYS A 79 2.38 6.56 8.93
N ILE A 80 1.48 5.67 8.53
CA ILE A 80 1.66 4.22 8.59
C ILE A 80 1.71 3.67 7.16
N PHE A 81 2.33 2.51 7.00
CA PHE A 81 2.28 1.77 5.74
C PHE A 81 1.72 0.37 5.96
N PHE A 82 1.03 -0.16 4.97
CA PHE A 82 0.75 -1.58 4.92
C PHE A 82 0.62 -2.12 3.50
N GLU A 83 0.81 -3.42 3.35
CA GLU A 83 0.61 -4.16 2.11
C GLU A 83 -0.09 -5.49 2.44
N HIS A 84 -1.03 -5.92 1.61
CA HIS A 84 -1.63 -7.25 1.72
C HIS A 84 -0.76 -8.36 1.11
N GLY A 85 0.35 -7.99 0.45
CA GLY A 85 1.22 -8.90 -0.27
C GLY A 85 0.41 -9.72 -1.29
N ARG A 86 0.59 -11.05 -1.25
CA ARG A 86 -0.20 -12.02 -2.03
C ARG A 86 -1.35 -12.64 -1.24
N ALA A 87 -1.73 -12.03 -0.12
CA ALA A 87 -2.78 -12.50 0.77
C ALA A 87 -4.03 -11.59 0.67
N GLY A 88 -5.21 -12.10 1.05
CA GLY A 88 -6.37 -11.24 1.30
C GLY A 88 -6.98 -10.50 0.09
N TYR A 89 -6.83 -11.03 -1.12
CA TYR A 89 -7.50 -10.67 -2.39
C TYR A 89 -7.84 -9.17 -2.61
N CYS A 90 -7.07 -8.47 -3.43
CA CYS A 90 -7.50 -7.21 -4.05
C CYS A 90 -8.30 -7.55 -5.31
N HIS A 91 -9.54 -7.06 -5.45
CA HIS A 91 -10.46 -7.23 -6.60
C HIS A 91 -10.46 -8.60 -7.32
N VAL A 92 -11.54 -9.36 -7.19
CA VAL A 92 -11.82 -10.54 -8.04
C VAL A 92 -13.27 -10.41 -8.50
N GLN A 93 -13.51 -10.11 -9.79
CA GLN A 93 -14.84 -10.31 -10.35
C GLN A 93 -15.05 -11.80 -10.66
N PRO A 94 -16.30 -12.30 -10.69
CA PRO A 94 -16.57 -13.67 -11.12
C PRO A 94 -16.02 -13.93 -12.53
N GLY A 95 -15.05 -14.82 -12.65
CA GLY A 95 -14.38 -15.15 -13.92
C GLY A 95 -13.03 -14.46 -14.15
N GLU A 96 -12.54 -13.63 -13.22
CA GLU A 96 -11.21 -13.03 -13.31
C GLU A 96 -10.14 -13.87 -12.58
N GLU A 97 -8.96 -13.99 -13.20
CA GLU A 97 -7.76 -14.48 -12.54
C GLU A 97 -7.34 -13.47 -11.45
N LEU A 98 -6.85 -13.98 -10.31
CA LEU A 98 -6.41 -13.16 -9.18
C LEU A 98 -5.29 -12.20 -9.59
N CYS A 99 -5.60 -10.91 -9.73
CA CYS A 99 -4.63 -9.89 -10.10
C CYS A 99 -4.01 -9.26 -8.85
N TYR A 100 -2.83 -9.76 -8.45
CA TYR A 100 -2.02 -9.14 -7.42
C TYR A 100 -1.05 -8.17 -8.10
N HIS A 101 -1.41 -6.89 -8.20
CA HIS A 101 -0.41 -5.87 -8.53
C HIS A 101 0.10 -5.28 -7.23
N ALA A 102 1.41 -5.22 -7.06
CA ALA A 102 2.05 -4.72 -5.85
C ALA A 102 1.63 -3.28 -5.57
N HIS A 103 1.19 -2.98 -4.36
CA HIS A 103 0.92 -1.60 -3.94
C HIS A 103 1.02 -1.48 -2.44
N VAL A 104 1.75 -0.48 -1.97
CA VAL A 104 1.84 -0.18 -0.54
C VAL A 104 0.92 0.97 -0.23
N HIS A 105 0.03 0.75 0.71
CA HIS A 105 -0.82 1.79 1.26
C HIS A 105 0.03 2.70 2.15
N ALA A 106 -0.04 4.00 1.91
CA ALA A 106 0.53 5.04 2.75
C ALA A 106 -0.62 5.86 3.35
N ILE A 107 -0.80 5.80 4.67
CA ILE A 107 -1.97 6.38 5.34
C ILE A 107 -1.51 7.36 6.40
N PRO A 108 -1.94 8.63 6.34
CA PRO A 108 -1.52 9.64 7.31
C PRO A 108 -2.31 9.57 8.61
N ILE A 109 -2.03 8.54 9.40
CA ILE A 109 -2.68 8.32 10.69
C ILE A 109 -1.70 7.67 11.68
N ASN A 110 -2.01 7.75 12.97
CA ASN A 110 -1.30 7.03 14.03
C ASN A 110 -2.22 6.01 14.68
N ILE A 111 -2.42 4.87 14.01
CA ILE A 111 -3.18 3.72 14.52
C ILE A 111 -2.29 2.49 14.48
N ASP A 112 -2.27 1.73 15.57
CA ASP A 112 -1.59 0.45 15.63
C ASP A 112 -2.49 -0.69 15.11
N LEU A 113 -2.15 -1.22 13.94
CA LEU A 113 -2.78 -2.41 13.38
C LEU A 113 -2.08 -3.71 13.79
N LYS A 114 -0.90 -3.65 14.42
CA LYS A 114 -0.18 -4.85 14.89
C LYS A 114 -0.96 -5.56 15.98
N LYS A 115 -1.43 -4.83 16.99
CA LYS A 115 -2.19 -5.41 18.11
C LYS A 115 -3.37 -6.28 17.65
N PRO A 116 -4.33 -5.78 16.84
CA PRO A 116 -5.46 -6.61 16.40
C PRO A 116 -5.03 -7.80 15.51
N MET A 117 -3.94 -7.69 14.74
CA MET A 117 -3.41 -8.84 13.98
C MET A 117 -2.85 -9.93 14.89
N VAL A 118 -2.14 -9.56 15.96
CA VAL A 118 -1.63 -10.52 16.96
C VAL A 118 -2.78 -11.15 17.75
N GLU A 119 -3.79 -10.36 18.14
CA GLU A 119 -5.00 -10.87 18.81
C GLU A 119 -5.82 -11.80 17.91
N TYR A 120 -5.80 -11.58 16.59
CA TYR A 120 -6.35 -12.51 15.61
C TYR A 120 -5.54 -13.81 15.50
N GLY A 121 -4.36 -13.90 16.12
CA GLY A 121 -3.49 -15.07 16.13
C GLY A 121 -2.47 -15.10 15.00
N LEU A 122 -2.11 -13.95 14.41
CA LEU A 122 -1.04 -13.86 13.42
C LEU A 122 0.31 -13.63 14.12
N ALA A 123 1.33 -14.42 13.74
CA ALA A 123 2.68 -14.26 14.24
C ALA A 123 3.34 -13.04 13.58
N SER A 124 3.80 -12.08 14.40
CA SER A 124 4.53 -10.91 13.91
C SER A 124 6.03 -11.16 13.88
N ILE A 125 6.67 -10.88 12.75
CA ILE A 125 8.12 -10.89 12.54
C ILE A 125 8.55 -9.43 12.40
N LYS A 126 9.31 -8.91 13.35
CA LYS A 126 9.88 -7.56 13.26
C LYS A 126 11.05 -7.57 12.27
N LEU A 127 11.12 -6.58 11.39
CA LEU A 127 12.28 -6.38 10.52
C LEU A 127 13.30 -5.48 11.25
N ASP A 128 14.57 -5.85 11.16
CA ASP A 128 15.66 -5.04 11.72
C ASP A 128 16.05 -3.94 10.74
N LYS A 129 15.98 -4.22 9.44
CA LYS A 129 16.20 -3.25 8.37
C LYS A 129 15.11 -3.35 7.29
N PRO A 130 14.76 -2.24 6.60
CA PRO A 130 13.76 -2.27 5.53
C PRO A 130 14.08 -3.26 4.41
N GLU A 131 15.36 -3.44 4.08
CA GLU A 131 15.84 -4.37 3.05
C GLU A 131 15.56 -5.84 3.38
N ASP A 132 15.35 -6.18 4.66
CA ASP A 132 15.11 -7.55 5.08
C ASP A 132 13.78 -8.09 4.55
N MET A 133 12.83 -7.21 4.20
CA MET A 133 11.56 -7.59 3.56
C MET A 133 11.80 -8.42 2.29
N PHE A 134 12.73 -8.00 1.43
CA PHE A 134 12.96 -8.65 0.13
C PHE A 134 13.49 -10.08 0.29
N LYS A 135 14.27 -10.33 1.35
CA LYS A 135 14.74 -11.69 1.67
C LYS A 135 13.63 -12.52 2.31
N LYS A 136 12.93 -11.95 3.29
CA LYS A 136 11.85 -12.62 4.02
C LYS A 136 10.70 -13.04 3.12
N TYR A 137 10.43 -12.31 2.04
CA TYR A 137 9.45 -12.70 1.04
C TYR A 137 9.65 -14.14 0.53
N TYR A 138 10.89 -14.50 0.16
CA TYR A 138 11.21 -15.83 -0.35
C TYR A 138 11.07 -16.93 0.71
N GLU A 139 11.18 -16.59 1.99
CA GLU A 139 11.01 -17.53 3.11
C GLU A 139 9.53 -17.75 3.47
N LEU A 140 8.72 -16.68 3.45
CA LEU A 140 7.36 -16.69 4.00
C LEU A 140 6.29 -17.01 2.95
N GLY A 141 6.54 -16.70 1.68
CA GLY A 141 5.58 -16.80 0.60
C GLY A 141 4.47 -15.74 0.69
N GLN A 142 3.42 -16.00 1.46
CA GLN A 142 2.32 -15.06 1.70
C GLN A 142 2.52 -14.31 3.01
N TYR A 143 2.37 -12.98 2.96
CA TYR A 143 2.54 -12.13 4.13
C TYR A 143 1.56 -10.95 4.12
N LEU A 144 1.34 -10.37 5.29
CA LEU A 144 0.90 -8.98 5.45
C LEU A 144 2.11 -8.17 5.92
N TYR A 145 2.27 -6.97 5.36
CA TYR A 145 3.26 -6.01 5.82
C TYR A 145 2.57 -4.87 6.57
N PHE A 146 3.17 -4.44 7.68
CA PHE A 146 2.74 -3.26 8.42
C PHE A 146 3.95 -2.49 8.96
N GLU A 147 3.93 -1.18 8.76
CA GLU A 147 4.88 -0.24 9.34
C GLU A 147 4.12 0.80 10.14
N ASN A 148 4.44 0.92 11.42
CA ASN A 148 3.74 1.86 12.31
C ASN A 148 4.26 3.31 12.16
N ALA A 149 3.67 4.23 12.92
CA ALA A 149 4.02 5.66 12.88
C ALA A 149 5.45 5.94 13.36
N ASN A 150 6.04 5.02 14.14
CA ASN A 150 7.41 5.10 14.66
C ASN A 150 8.42 4.39 13.74
N SER A 151 8.07 4.13 12.48
CA SER A 151 8.93 3.45 11.49
C SER A 151 9.39 2.05 11.91
N GLN A 152 8.61 1.35 12.75
CA GLN A 152 8.86 -0.06 13.04
C GLN A 152 8.12 -0.93 12.04
N GLU A 153 8.86 -1.79 11.36
CA GLU A 153 8.38 -2.65 10.28
C GLU A 153 8.13 -4.08 10.76
N TYR A 154 7.02 -4.66 10.31
CA TYR A 154 6.57 -5.99 10.67
C TYR A 154 6.04 -6.75 9.45
N LEU A 155 6.38 -8.03 9.38
CA LEU A 155 5.72 -9.00 8.50
C LEU A 155 4.88 -9.96 9.33
N PHE A 156 3.75 -10.41 8.78
CA PHE A 156 2.90 -11.44 9.36
C PHE A 156 2.77 -12.55 8.35
N GLN A 157 3.28 -13.74 8.66
CA GLN A 157 3.16 -14.90 7.77
C GLN A 157 1.70 -15.33 7.68
N ILE A 158 1.21 -15.52 6.46
CA ILE A 158 -0.15 -15.98 6.19
C ILE A 158 -0.09 -17.43 5.72
N SER A 159 -0.44 -18.34 6.63
CA SER A 159 -0.52 -19.78 6.39
C SER A 159 -1.97 -20.31 6.35
N ARG A 160 -2.95 -19.41 6.42
CA ARG A 160 -4.38 -19.72 6.43
C ARG A 160 -5.16 -18.63 5.68
N PRO A 161 -6.39 -18.92 5.19
CA PRO A 161 -7.25 -17.89 4.63
C PRO A 161 -7.49 -16.75 5.61
N ILE A 162 -7.42 -15.52 5.11
CA ILE A 162 -7.75 -14.29 5.85
C ILE A 162 -8.88 -13.55 5.14
N PRO A 163 -9.65 -12.71 5.84
CA PRO A 163 -10.68 -11.89 5.22
C PRO A 163 -10.14 -11.05 4.07
N ARG A 164 -10.98 -10.83 3.05
CA ARG A 164 -10.66 -9.92 1.95
C ARG A 164 -10.39 -8.52 2.49
N GLN A 165 -9.35 -7.84 1.96
CA GLN A 165 -8.99 -6.47 2.36
C GLN A 165 -8.75 -6.31 3.87
N TYR A 166 -8.34 -7.37 4.57
CA TYR A 166 -8.28 -7.43 6.03
C TYR A 166 -7.69 -6.18 6.71
N LEU A 167 -6.49 -5.72 6.31
CA LEU A 167 -5.86 -4.52 6.88
C LEU A 167 -6.68 -3.24 6.68
N ARG A 168 -7.34 -3.09 5.53
CA ARG A 168 -8.23 -1.97 5.23
C ARG A 168 -9.49 -2.02 6.09
N THR A 169 -10.05 -3.22 6.30
CA THR A 169 -11.16 -3.43 7.23
C THR A 169 -10.76 -3.11 8.67
N LEU A 170 -9.57 -3.56 9.12
CA LEU A 170 -9.05 -3.20 10.45
C LEU A 170 -8.91 -1.69 10.60
N LEU A 171 -8.35 -1.01 9.59
CA LEU A 171 -8.22 0.45 9.58
C LEU A 171 -9.58 1.15 9.65
N ALA A 172 -10.55 0.76 8.82
CA ALA A 172 -11.89 1.34 8.79
C ALA A 172 -12.61 1.20 10.15
N ASN A 173 -12.50 0.03 10.78
CA ASN A 173 -13.03 -0.22 12.12
C ASN A 173 -12.32 0.66 13.17
N ALA A 174 -11.00 0.77 13.10
CA ALA A 174 -10.21 1.52 14.07
C ALA A 174 -10.48 3.04 14.00
N VAL A 175 -10.88 3.58 12.85
CA VAL A 175 -11.32 4.99 12.72
C VAL A 175 -12.80 5.20 13.05
N GLY A 176 -13.53 4.15 13.43
CA GLY A 176 -14.96 4.22 13.74
C GLY A 176 -15.88 4.38 12.51
N LYS A 177 -15.39 4.02 11.31
CA LYS A 177 -16.13 4.15 10.03
C LYS A 177 -16.05 2.85 9.22
N PRO A 178 -16.61 1.73 9.72
CA PRO A 178 -16.51 0.41 9.10
C PRO A 178 -16.99 0.38 7.64
N GLU A 179 -17.98 1.21 7.28
CA GLU A 179 -18.54 1.32 5.94
C GLU A 179 -17.49 1.74 4.89
N LEU A 180 -16.47 2.52 5.30
CA LEU A 180 -15.40 2.96 4.41
C LEU A 180 -14.46 1.82 4.00
N ALA A 181 -14.58 0.63 4.59
CA ALA A 181 -13.85 -0.54 4.09
C ALA A 181 -14.21 -0.85 2.62
N ASP A 182 -15.45 -0.61 2.20
CA ASP A 182 -15.90 -0.83 0.82
C ASP A 182 -15.66 0.41 -0.06
N TYR A 183 -14.51 0.46 -0.73
CA TYR A 183 -14.19 1.60 -1.62
C TYR A 183 -15.06 1.66 -2.88
N ASN A 184 -15.68 0.55 -3.31
CA ASN A 184 -16.57 0.57 -4.48
C ASN A 184 -17.85 1.34 -4.13
N LYS A 185 -18.38 1.12 -2.92
CA LYS A 185 -19.56 1.84 -2.42
C LYS A 185 -19.22 3.27 -1.99
N TYR A 186 -18.02 3.51 -1.47
CA TYR A 186 -17.57 4.81 -0.99
C TYR A 186 -16.28 5.26 -1.68
N PRO A 187 -16.30 5.60 -2.98
CA PRO A 187 -15.09 5.97 -3.72
C PRO A 187 -14.52 7.33 -3.31
N ASN A 188 -15.35 8.23 -2.74
CA ASN A 188 -14.98 9.54 -2.20
C ASN A 188 -14.09 10.40 -3.13
N TRP A 189 -14.45 10.51 -4.42
CA TRP A 189 -13.65 11.16 -5.46
C TRP A 189 -13.25 12.63 -5.16
N GLU A 190 -14.10 13.39 -4.47
CA GLU A 190 -13.73 14.74 -4.05
C GLU A 190 -12.53 14.73 -3.09
N GLN A 191 -12.50 13.81 -2.13
CA GLN A 191 -11.38 13.65 -1.21
C GLN A 191 -10.12 13.14 -1.92
N VAL A 192 -10.29 12.29 -2.94
CA VAL A 192 -9.19 11.86 -3.83
C VAL A 192 -8.57 13.07 -4.53
N LYS A 193 -9.39 13.93 -5.13
CA LYS A 193 -8.95 15.14 -5.82
C LYS A 193 -8.26 16.13 -4.89
N MET A 194 -8.81 16.36 -3.70
CA MET A 194 -8.19 17.21 -2.67
C MET A 194 -6.82 16.67 -2.25
N THR A 195 -6.75 15.37 -1.95
CA THR A 195 -5.51 14.68 -1.59
C THR A 195 -4.46 14.83 -2.68
N ARG A 196 -4.83 14.54 -3.93
CA ARG A 196 -3.93 14.65 -5.09
C ARG A 196 -3.37 16.05 -5.22
N ASN A 197 -4.22 17.07 -5.28
CA ASN A 197 -3.78 18.46 -5.49
C ASN A 197 -2.83 18.94 -4.37
N LYS A 198 -3.14 18.59 -3.11
CA LYS A 198 -2.33 18.98 -1.95
C LYS A 198 -0.95 18.30 -1.95
N LEU A 199 -0.91 17.02 -2.30
CA LEU A 199 0.34 16.25 -2.36
C LEU A 199 1.16 16.62 -3.60
N GLU A 200 0.55 16.75 -4.76
CA GLU A 200 1.23 17.18 -6.00
C GLU A 200 2.02 18.48 -5.79
N GLN A 201 1.40 19.48 -5.15
CA GLN A 201 2.07 20.74 -4.81
C GLN A 201 3.29 20.51 -3.91
N SER A 202 3.19 19.62 -2.92
CA SER A 202 4.29 19.34 -1.98
C SER A 202 5.45 18.56 -2.61
N PHE A 203 5.19 17.76 -3.65
CA PHE A 203 6.20 16.97 -4.35
C PHE A 203 6.81 17.69 -5.58
N SER A 204 6.28 18.85 -5.97
CA SER A 204 6.66 19.58 -7.19
C SER A 204 8.15 19.91 -7.34
N SER A 205 8.91 20.00 -6.26
CA SER A 205 10.36 20.28 -6.25
C SER A 205 11.24 19.04 -6.01
N GLU A 206 10.66 17.87 -5.81
CA GLU A 206 11.40 16.67 -5.42
C GLU A 206 11.86 15.86 -6.63
N LYS A 207 13.17 15.63 -6.72
CA LYS A 207 13.75 14.64 -7.64
C LYS A 207 14.45 13.58 -6.81
N LEU A 208 14.06 12.32 -6.97
CA LEU A 208 14.81 11.22 -6.42
C LEU A 208 16.09 11.05 -7.25
N GLU A 209 17.24 11.22 -6.61
CA GLU A 209 18.53 10.79 -7.13
C GLU A 209 18.74 9.35 -6.65
N TYR A 210 18.94 8.42 -7.58
CA TYR A 210 19.15 6.99 -7.33
C TYR A 210 20.44 6.51 -7.97
#